data_AF-A0A353DVG9-F1
#
_entry.id   AF-A0A353DVG9-F1
#
_cell.length_a   1.000
_cell.length_b   1.000
_cell.length_c   1.000
_cell.angle_alpha   90.00
_cell.angle_beta   90.00
_cell.angle_gamma   90.00
#
_symmetry.space_group_name_H-M   'P 1'
#
loop_
_entity.id
_entity.type
_entity.pdbx_description
1 polymer ?
#
loop_
_entity_poly.entity_id
_entity_poly.type
_entity_poly.pdbx_seq_one_letter_code
_entity_poly.pdbx_strand_id
1 'polypeptide(L)'
;MTFGGSNRWNWLPIPLIAAFSIAPLWGADAPLSPESSTIPLSLDLATLHHLEVLEASEDAWSLRSTGSDPYVTLKPLPAATVGGQRVVLSFETFCPQGLDDLEIFFGPPITASQSMSMGPLIKAEAWMPVAIDLPFESDQRWDPTRHHLLRLDPGRQEGVRWQIRKLVLREASRAEIANRKEAQSLRRKKEETSNLIDVFYQTPKPWQLTSVRHVSGGIRLEGMSASKDVAAPYWVEIPFHWNPSQPVEPLRQGKLHLHADGSWKQTLPVGSDPELSLLSRWAIATYQEGTWNLLTHPHYVEPKQAPRTNTMEPITSQTRKGMGGVWSNEILEELVELGVGHITVNILLNQLINSQPRNGWPSFTHGQQTWAVSPAQSERLDRLIRFATQHQMVVSAILLIAWDKSETGDAMRHPEAERAGHYAMPNLTDREGIAAYGAAIDWLTRRYAQPGDPFGRISNWILHNEIDYGWVWTNMGQQPMGLYLDHYLRSMRLVHTMARRYNPHARVFVSLTHHWTKELDPTWKTYAPKDILEWLSTASRVEGDFDWGVAYHPYPQNLFEPRMWLDDQPTFEPDTPLITMKNLEVLIRFMEQPSMKYEQKRMRGLILSEQGF
;
A
#
# COMPACT_ATOMS: atom_id res chain seq x y z
N MET A 1 -53.02 34.63 7.80
CA MET A 1 -52.45 33.30 7.51
C MET A 1 -51.08 33.52 6.92
N THR A 2 -50.08 33.33 7.77
CA THR A 2 -48.67 33.62 7.61
C THR A 2 -47.95 32.42 8.22
N PHE A 3 -47.09 31.76 7.44
CA PHE A 3 -46.10 30.76 7.89
C PHE A 3 -44.97 30.84 6.85
N GLY A 4 -43.70 31.09 7.12
CA GLY A 4 -42.93 31.06 8.36
C GLY A 4 -42.12 29.77 8.44
N GLY A 5 -40.78 29.85 8.29
CA GLY A 5 -39.87 28.91 8.96
C GLY A 5 -38.77 28.22 8.14
N SER A 6 -37.55 28.74 8.31
CA SER A 6 -36.27 28.04 8.52
C SER A 6 -35.66 27.13 7.43
N ASN A 7 -34.69 27.71 6.71
CA ASN A 7 -33.50 27.00 6.24
C ASN A 7 -32.52 26.81 7.42
N ARG A 8 -32.16 25.56 7.73
CA ARG A 8 -30.94 25.18 8.46
C ARG A 8 -30.39 23.88 7.88
N TRP A 9 -29.35 23.98 7.05
CA TRP A 9 -28.46 22.86 6.76
C TRP A 9 -27.13 23.16 7.46
N ASN A 10 -26.85 22.38 8.50
CA ASN A 10 -25.59 22.38 9.21
C ASN A 10 -24.52 21.74 8.33
N TRP A 11 -23.40 22.44 8.22
CA TRP A 11 -22.15 21.99 7.63
C TRP A 11 -21.43 21.06 8.62
N LEU A 12 -20.99 19.89 8.16
CA LEU A 12 -19.93 19.08 8.76
C LEU A 12 -18.84 18.82 7.71
N PRO A 13 -17.56 18.70 8.13
CA PRO A 13 -16.40 19.03 7.32
C PRO A 13 -15.95 17.88 6.41
N ILE A 14 -15.47 18.25 5.23
CA ILE A 14 -14.78 17.42 4.25
C ILE A 14 -13.28 17.37 4.65
N PRO A 15 -12.60 16.20 4.67
CA PRO A 15 -11.19 16.12 5.01
C PRO A 15 -10.31 16.64 3.85
N LEU A 16 -9.26 17.38 4.23
CA LEU A 16 -8.27 17.98 3.34
C LEU A 16 -7.47 16.91 2.58
N ILE A 17 -7.51 17.00 1.26
CA ILE A 17 -6.52 16.41 0.34
C ILE A 17 -5.23 17.23 0.48
N ALA A 18 -4.11 16.56 0.79
CA ALA A 18 -2.78 17.16 0.73
C ALA A 18 -2.38 17.38 -0.75
N ALA A 19 -2.79 18.53 -1.29
CA ALA A 19 -2.23 19.07 -2.51
C ALA A 19 -0.96 19.85 -2.15
N PHE A 20 0.10 19.69 -2.95
CA PHE A 20 1.20 20.65 -2.99
C PHE A 20 0.61 22.06 -3.04
N SER A 21 0.92 22.88 -2.03
CA SER A 21 0.37 24.23 -1.89
C SER A 21 0.86 25.12 -3.04
N ILE A 22 0.03 25.26 -4.08
CA ILE A 22 0.02 26.43 -4.95
C ILE A 22 -1.16 27.27 -4.48
N ALA A 23 -0.89 28.27 -3.65
CA ALA A 23 -1.93 29.20 -3.17
C ALA A 23 -2.25 30.24 -4.26
N PRO A 24 -3.53 30.48 -4.61
CA PRO A 24 -3.93 31.67 -5.34
C PRO A 24 -4.09 32.84 -4.34
N LEU A 25 -3.18 33.82 -4.42
CA LEU A 25 -3.18 35.04 -3.60
C LEU A 25 -4.21 36.05 -4.12
N TRP A 26 -5.44 36.08 -3.56
CA TRP A 26 -6.34 37.23 -3.66
C TRP A 26 -6.68 37.72 -2.24
N GLY A 27 -6.07 38.83 -1.82
CA GLY A 27 -6.47 39.54 -0.60
C GLY A 27 -5.37 40.38 0.08
N ALA A 28 -5.32 41.66 -0.30
CA ALA A 28 -4.81 42.83 0.43
C ALA A 28 -3.31 42.90 0.82
N ASP A 29 -2.66 43.94 0.30
CA ASP A 29 -1.32 44.41 0.63
C ASP A 29 -1.05 44.44 2.14
N ALA A 30 -0.20 43.53 2.59
CA ALA A 30 0.59 43.70 3.80
C ALA A 30 2.06 43.90 3.36
N PRO A 31 2.73 44.98 3.79
CA PRO A 31 4.09 45.25 3.34
C PRO A 31 5.02 44.13 3.79
N LEU A 32 5.72 43.53 2.83
CA LEU A 32 6.90 42.69 3.04
C LEU A 32 7.85 43.44 3.97
N SER A 33 7.94 43.01 5.22
CA SER A 33 8.93 43.49 6.19
C SER A 33 10.26 42.78 5.94
N PRO A 34 11.39 43.42 6.27
CA PRO A 34 12.49 43.74 5.35
C PRO A 34 13.36 42.53 4.98
N GLU A 35 14.00 42.61 3.82
CA GLU A 35 15.01 41.70 3.24
C GLU A 35 15.52 40.60 4.19
N SER A 36 14.89 39.43 4.10
CA SER A 36 15.49 38.19 4.61
C SER A 36 16.89 38.05 3.99
N SER A 37 17.88 37.65 4.78
CA SER A 37 19.25 37.53 4.32
C SER A 37 19.39 36.45 3.23
N THR A 38 19.25 36.85 1.96
CA THR A 38 19.33 35.95 0.81
C THR A 38 20.76 35.88 0.28
N ILE A 39 21.17 34.71 -0.20
CA ILE A 39 22.44 34.51 -0.89
C ILE A 39 22.11 34.21 -2.36
N PRO A 40 22.45 35.09 -3.31
CA PRO A 40 22.26 34.79 -4.72
C PRO A 40 23.16 33.63 -5.14
N LEU A 41 22.61 32.73 -5.95
CA LEU A 41 23.32 31.59 -6.51
C LEU A 41 23.33 31.71 -8.04
N SER A 42 24.27 31.03 -8.68
CA SER A 42 24.37 31.01 -10.15
C SER A 42 24.62 29.60 -10.64
N LEU A 43 24.10 29.29 -11.82
CA LEU A 43 24.45 28.07 -12.54
C LEU A 43 25.92 28.11 -12.98
N ASP A 44 26.59 26.97 -12.91
CA ASP A 44 27.87 26.75 -13.57
C ASP A 44 27.62 26.15 -14.95
N LEU A 45 27.47 27.02 -15.95
CA LEU A 45 27.14 26.63 -17.33
C LEU A 45 28.22 25.74 -17.98
N ALA A 46 29.42 25.63 -17.41
CA ALA A 46 30.44 24.70 -17.89
C ALA A 46 30.12 23.22 -17.57
N THR A 47 29.15 22.97 -16.69
CA THR A 47 28.77 21.64 -16.20
C THR A 47 27.50 21.08 -16.83
N LEU A 48 26.96 21.77 -17.84
CA LEU A 48 25.78 21.33 -18.57
C LEU A 48 26.01 19.93 -19.16
N HIS A 49 25.10 19.02 -18.85
CA HIS A 49 25.03 17.70 -19.43
C HIS A 49 23.62 17.49 -19.95
N HIS A 50 23.46 17.01 -21.19
CA HIS A 50 22.18 16.94 -21.91
C HIS A 50 21.29 18.19 -21.77
N LEU A 51 21.90 19.36 -21.57
CA LEU A 51 21.25 20.66 -21.52
C LEU A 51 22.00 21.62 -22.44
N GLU A 52 21.27 22.48 -23.12
CA GLU A 52 21.83 23.61 -23.84
C GLU A 52 21.22 24.92 -23.34
N VAL A 53 22.00 26.00 -23.42
CA VAL A 53 21.56 27.34 -23.06
C VAL A 53 20.89 27.98 -24.27
N LEU A 54 19.63 28.38 -24.10
CA LEU A 54 18.93 29.21 -25.08
C LEU A 54 19.20 30.69 -24.82
N GLU A 55 19.07 31.11 -23.56
CA GLU A 55 19.29 32.48 -23.09
C GLU A 55 19.88 32.45 -21.67
N ALA A 56 20.79 33.37 -21.36
CA ALA A 56 21.35 33.52 -20.02
C ALA A 56 21.64 34.99 -19.69
N SER A 57 21.22 35.41 -18.50
CA SER A 57 21.60 36.65 -17.84
C SER A 57 22.29 36.34 -16.51
N GLU A 58 22.59 37.36 -15.71
CA GLU A 58 23.16 37.18 -14.37
C GLU A 58 22.21 36.47 -13.40
N ASP A 59 20.89 36.63 -13.58
CA ASP A 59 19.85 36.20 -12.63
C ASP A 59 18.75 35.32 -13.23
N ALA A 60 18.82 35.03 -14.54
CA ALA A 60 17.85 34.23 -15.26
C ALA A 60 18.52 33.36 -16.34
N TRP A 61 18.01 32.14 -16.51
CA TRP A 61 18.49 31.16 -17.48
C TRP A 61 17.31 30.50 -18.18
N SER A 62 17.45 30.29 -19.49
CA SER A 62 16.53 29.53 -20.33
C SER A 62 17.31 28.36 -20.91
N LEU A 63 16.95 27.14 -20.49
CA LEU A 63 17.64 25.91 -20.84
C LEU A 63 16.72 25.01 -21.65
N ARG A 64 17.30 24.15 -22.49
CA ARG A 64 16.57 23.09 -23.20
C ARG A 64 17.24 21.74 -22.96
N SER A 65 16.45 20.73 -22.60
CA SER A 65 16.93 19.34 -22.53
C SER A 65 17.17 18.77 -23.93
N THR A 66 18.29 18.06 -24.08
CA THR A 66 18.79 17.51 -25.35
C THR A 66 19.04 16.00 -25.25
N GLY A 67 18.68 15.37 -24.13
CA GLY A 67 18.82 13.94 -23.89
C GLY A 67 18.10 13.52 -22.61
N SER A 68 18.31 12.27 -22.19
CA SER A 68 17.56 11.62 -21.10
C SER A 68 18.15 11.81 -19.69
N ASP A 69 19.23 12.59 -19.56
CA ASP A 69 19.91 12.87 -18.28
C ASP A 69 20.39 14.34 -18.22
N PRO A 70 19.48 15.32 -18.37
CA PRO A 70 19.82 16.73 -18.30
C PRO A 70 20.22 17.13 -16.88
N TYR A 71 21.37 17.80 -16.71
CA TYR A 71 21.69 18.43 -15.43
C TYR A 71 22.64 19.62 -15.57
N VAL A 72 22.64 20.47 -14.53
CA VAL A 72 23.59 21.57 -14.37
C VAL A 72 23.95 21.71 -12.89
N THR A 73 25.22 21.95 -12.58
CA THR A 73 25.63 22.27 -11.19
C THR A 73 25.52 23.75 -10.92
N LEU A 74 25.31 24.11 -9.66
CA LEU A 74 25.51 25.47 -9.19
C LEU A 74 27.01 25.72 -9.02
N LYS A 75 27.43 26.98 -9.08
CA LYS A 75 28.72 27.36 -8.53
C LYS A 75 28.78 26.98 -7.04
N PRO A 76 29.96 26.64 -6.48
CA PRO A 76 30.09 26.27 -5.08
C PRO A 76 29.40 27.25 -4.13
N LEU A 77 28.64 26.72 -3.18
CA LEU A 77 27.89 27.48 -2.19
C LEU A 77 28.88 28.35 -1.37
N PRO A 78 28.61 29.65 -1.18
CA PRO A 78 29.52 30.54 -0.44
C PRO A 78 29.72 30.09 1.01
N ALA A 79 30.90 30.29 1.59
CA ALA A 79 31.16 29.95 3.01
C ALA A 79 30.18 30.62 4.01
N ALA A 80 29.49 31.70 3.62
CA ALA A 80 28.44 32.33 4.40
C ALA A 80 27.17 31.46 4.59
N THR A 81 27.08 30.29 3.95
CA THR A 81 26.04 29.28 4.19
C THR A 81 26.30 28.43 5.44
N VAL A 82 27.53 28.44 5.98
CA VAL A 82 28.01 27.58 7.09
C VAL A 82 27.35 27.91 8.46
N GLY A 83 26.46 28.91 8.52
CA GLY A 83 25.69 29.28 9.72
C GLY A 83 24.37 28.52 9.93
N GLY A 84 23.96 27.63 9.01
CA GLY A 84 22.82 26.71 9.19
C GLY A 84 21.42 27.34 9.18
N GLN A 85 21.28 28.65 9.02
CA GLN A 85 19.97 29.34 9.00
C GLN A 85 19.37 29.46 7.58
N ARG A 86 20.22 29.60 6.56
CA ARG A 86 19.81 29.72 5.15
C ARG A 86 19.85 28.33 4.53
N VAL A 87 18.71 27.66 4.53
CA VAL A 87 18.59 26.26 4.14
C VAL A 87 17.59 26.01 3.02
N VAL A 88 16.85 27.05 2.62
CA VAL A 88 15.84 26.94 1.56
C VAL A 88 16.43 27.42 0.24
N LEU A 89 16.58 26.49 -0.71
CA LEU A 89 16.85 26.79 -2.11
C LEU A 89 15.56 27.32 -2.75
N SER A 90 15.57 28.55 -3.24
CA SER A 90 14.38 29.20 -3.78
C SER A 90 14.66 29.83 -5.13
N PHE A 91 13.73 29.70 -6.06
CA PHE A 91 13.79 30.30 -7.39
C PHE A 91 12.39 30.44 -7.97
N GLU A 92 12.26 31.17 -9.07
CA GLU A 92 11.05 31.16 -9.90
C GLU A 92 11.32 30.34 -11.16
N THR A 93 10.34 29.54 -11.57
CA THR A 93 10.42 28.67 -12.75
C THR A 93 9.30 28.97 -13.74
N PHE A 94 9.57 28.82 -15.02
CA PHE A 94 8.58 28.85 -16.10
C PHE A 94 8.84 27.66 -17.03
N CYS A 95 7.84 26.77 -17.16
CA CYS A 95 7.94 25.55 -17.94
C CYS A 95 6.55 25.12 -18.44
N PRO A 96 6.13 25.53 -19.65
CA PRO A 96 4.83 25.19 -20.20
C PRO A 96 4.61 23.68 -20.39
N GLN A 97 5.70 22.93 -20.60
CA GLN A 97 5.67 21.48 -20.76
C GLN A 97 5.59 20.74 -19.42
N GLY A 98 5.95 21.40 -18.31
CA GLY A 98 6.20 20.76 -17.02
C GLY A 98 7.52 19.99 -17.01
N LEU A 99 7.95 19.57 -15.82
CA LEU A 99 9.04 18.61 -15.64
C LEU A 99 8.45 17.29 -15.17
N ASP A 100 8.98 16.17 -15.65
CA ASP A 100 8.57 14.83 -15.21
C ASP A 100 9.09 14.51 -13.80
N ASP A 101 10.27 15.01 -13.44
CA ASP A 101 10.79 15.05 -12.08
C ASP A 101 11.79 16.22 -11.94
N LEU A 102 11.86 16.86 -10.77
CA LEU A 102 12.96 17.77 -10.44
C LEU A 102 13.80 17.12 -9.35
N GLU A 103 15.01 16.68 -9.68
CA GLU A 103 15.95 16.12 -8.71
C GLU A 103 17.03 17.13 -8.32
N ILE A 104 17.36 17.15 -7.02
CA ILE A 104 18.47 17.92 -6.47
C ILE A 104 19.50 16.93 -5.94
N PHE A 105 20.71 16.96 -6.49
CA PHE A 105 21.85 16.26 -5.92
C PHE A 105 22.72 17.24 -5.13
N PHE A 106 23.37 16.73 -4.10
CA PHE A 106 24.27 17.50 -3.26
C PHE A 106 25.58 16.75 -3.05
N GLY A 107 26.64 17.49 -2.69
CA GLY A 107 27.99 16.95 -2.55
C GLY A 107 28.99 18.04 -2.17
N PRO A 108 30.32 17.78 -2.28
CA PRO A 108 30.95 16.58 -2.83
C PRO A 108 31.06 15.38 -1.86
N PRO A 109 31.19 14.14 -2.36
CA PRO A 109 31.03 13.75 -3.76
C PRO A 109 29.55 13.62 -4.13
N ILE A 110 29.13 14.16 -5.28
CA ILE A 110 27.76 13.95 -5.77
C ILE A 110 27.56 12.47 -6.11
N THR A 111 26.61 11.82 -5.44
CA THR A 111 26.27 10.40 -5.62
C THR A 111 24.75 10.21 -5.62
N ALA A 112 24.27 9.06 -6.10
CA ALA A 112 22.83 8.72 -6.06
C ALA A 112 22.26 8.69 -4.63
N SER A 113 23.08 8.35 -3.63
CA SER A 113 22.69 8.41 -2.21
C SER A 113 22.60 9.84 -1.66
N GLN A 114 23.11 10.84 -2.39
CA GLN A 114 23.07 12.26 -2.06
C GLN A 114 22.15 13.03 -3.02
N SER A 115 20.95 12.50 -3.23
CA SER A 115 19.88 13.16 -3.99
C SER A 115 18.56 13.22 -3.23
N MET A 116 17.70 14.13 -3.69
CA MET A 116 16.30 14.25 -3.30
C MET A 116 15.47 14.56 -4.56
N SER A 117 14.34 13.87 -4.73
CA SER A 117 13.38 14.09 -5.82
C SER A 117 12.23 14.94 -5.30
N MET A 118 11.93 16.03 -6.01
CA MET A 118 10.82 16.95 -5.70
C MET A 118 9.54 16.55 -6.43
N GLY A 119 9.60 15.50 -7.26
CA GLY A 119 8.49 15.06 -8.10
C GLY A 119 8.26 15.95 -9.32
N PRO A 120 7.20 15.66 -10.10
CA PRO A 120 6.89 16.41 -11.30
C PRO A 120 6.54 17.87 -10.98
N LEU A 121 7.16 18.80 -11.69
CA LEU A 121 6.69 20.19 -11.70
C LEU A 121 5.57 20.33 -12.73
N ILE A 122 4.39 20.69 -12.25
CA ILE A 122 3.22 20.90 -13.11
C ILE A 122 3.50 21.95 -14.19
N LYS A 123 2.82 21.78 -15.33
CA LYS A 123 2.84 22.73 -16.45
C LYS A 123 2.49 24.13 -15.94
N ALA A 124 3.37 25.08 -16.24
CA ALA A 124 3.22 26.46 -15.81
C ALA A 124 3.38 27.40 -17.00
N GLU A 125 2.29 28.07 -17.36
CA GLU A 125 2.25 29.16 -18.36
C GLU A 125 2.49 30.54 -17.74
N ALA A 126 2.89 30.57 -16.46
CA ALA A 126 3.29 31.75 -15.71
C ALA A 126 4.50 31.40 -14.82
N TRP A 127 5.23 32.42 -14.34
CA TRP A 127 6.34 32.22 -13.41
C TRP A 127 5.81 31.73 -12.06
N MET A 128 6.31 30.57 -11.62
CA MET A 128 5.91 29.91 -10.38
C MET A 128 7.06 29.89 -9.37
N PRO A 129 6.83 30.22 -8.10
CA PRO A 129 7.86 30.09 -7.08
C PRO A 129 8.12 28.61 -6.75
N VAL A 130 9.39 28.28 -6.53
CA VAL A 130 9.87 27.01 -5.99
C VAL A 130 10.65 27.31 -4.72
N ALA A 131 10.45 26.47 -3.70
CA ALA A 131 11.12 26.56 -2.42
C ALA A 131 11.40 25.14 -1.90
N ILE A 132 12.68 24.81 -1.73
CA ILE A 132 13.15 23.47 -1.37
C ILE A 132 13.97 23.61 -0.09
N ASP A 133 13.48 23.04 1.00
CA ASP A 133 14.13 23.04 2.31
C ASP A 133 15.17 21.92 2.37
N LEU A 134 16.42 22.23 2.04
CA LEU A 134 17.45 21.22 1.76
C LEU A 134 17.62 20.18 2.89
N PRO A 135 17.72 20.55 4.19
CA PRO A 135 17.75 19.57 5.27
C PRO A 135 16.45 18.77 5.41
N PHE A 136 15.28 19.39 5.26
CA PHE A 136 14.01 18.68 5.46
C PHE A 136 13.76 17.68 4.32
N GLU A 137 13.89 18.12 3.08
CA GLU A 137 13.63 17.31 1.88
C GLU A 137 14.69 16.22 1.64
N SER A 138 15.87 16.36 2.25
CA SER A 138 16.92 15.34 2.21
C SER A 138 16.87 14.36 3.39
N ASP A 139 15.85 14.41 4.26
CA ASP A 139 15.82 13.65 5.53
C ASP A 139 17.07 13.89 6.39
N GLN A 140 17.48 15.15 6.51
CA GLN A 140 18.66 15.62 7.24
C GLN A 140 20.00 15.11 6.67
N ARG A 141 20.02 14.54 5.45
CA ARG A 141 21.27 14.12 4.79
C ARG A 141 22.09 15.30 4.29
N TRP A 142 21.44 16.38 3.84
CA TRP A 142 22.12 17.60 3.44
C TRP A 142 22.60 18.38 4.67
N ASP A 143 23.83 18.87 4.59
CA ASP A 143 24.52 19.57 5.66
C ASP A 143 25.39 20.66 5.04
N PRO A 144 25.14 21.96 5.33
CA PRO A 144 25.86 23.06 4.71
C PRO A 144 27.36 23.10 5.05
N THR A 145 27.80 22.39 6.10
CA THR A 145 29.21 22.31 6.49
C THR A 145 30.00 21.33 5.65
N ARG A 146 29.32 20.34 5.06
CA ARG A 146 29.93 19.25 4.27
C ARG A 146 29.58 19.35 2.79
N HIS A 147 28.36 19.78 2.49
CA HIS A 147 27.80 19.79 1.15
C HIS A 147 27.69 21.22 0.62
N HIS A 148 28.68 21.60 -0.19
CA HIS A 148 28.79 22.95 -0.78
C HIS A 148 28.60 22.94 -2.29
N LEU A 149 28.19 21.82 -2.89
CA LEU A 149 27.84 21.73 -4.31
C LEU A 149 26.41 21.19 -4.44
N LEU A 150 25.62 21.83 -5.29
CA LEU A 150 24.28 21.38 -5.67
C LEU A 150 24.23 21.16 -7.18
N ARG A 151 23.53 20.12 -7.62
CA ARG A 151 23.22 19.83 -9.02
C ARG A 151 21.72 19.77 -9.20
N LEU A 152 21.22 20.54 -10.16
CA LEU A 152 19.81 20.58 -10.53
C LEU A 152 19.60 19.69 -11.76
N ASP A 153 18.57 18.87 -11.72
CA ASP A 153 18.23 17.89 -12.73
C ASP A 153 16.74 18.03 -13.08
N PRO A 154 16.38 18.61 -14.25
CA PRO A 154 14.99 18.86 -14.62
C PRO A 154 14.23 17.64 -15.14
N GLY A 155 14.70 16.43 -14.85
CA GLY A 155 14.01 15.19 -15.20
C GLY A 155 14.45 14.63 -16.55
N ARG A 156 13.80 13.60 -17.07
CA ARG A 156 14.36 12.78 -18.17
C ARG A 156 13.77 13.13 -19.54
N GLN A 157 12.81 14.04 -19.59
CA GLN A 157 12.12 14.37 -20.83
C GLN A 157 13.00 15.25 -21.73
N GLU A 158 13.27 14.77 -22.95
CA GLU A 158 13.99 15.51 -23.99
C GLU A 158 13.12 16.63 -24.60
N GLY A 159 13.76 17.73 -25.02
CA GLY A 159 13.12 18.84 -25.71
C GLY A 159 12.32 19.79 -24.80
N VAL A 160 12.39 19.62 -23.49
CA VAL A 160 11.73 20.48 -22.51
C VAL A 160 12.48 21.80 -22.39
N ARG A 161 11.75 22.92 -22.49
CA ARG A 161 12.29 24.26 -22.23
C ARG A 161 12.01 24.61 -20.78
N TRP A 162 13.07 24.76 -20.00
CA TRP A 162 13.00 25.10 -18.59
C TRP A 162 13.67 26.44 -18.33
N GLN A 163 12.91 27.40 -17.77
CA GLN A 163 13.42 28.71 -17.43
C GLN A 163 13.45 28.89 -15.91
N ILE A 164 14.55 29.44 -15.41
CA ILE A 164 14.81 29.66 -13.97
C ILE A 164 15.23 31.11 -13.79
N ARG A 165 14.74 31.77 -12.74
CA ARG A 165 15.27 33.07 -12.32
C ARG A 165 15.22 33.25 -10.80
N LYS A 166 15.89 34.28 -10.29
CA LYS A 166 15.95 34.61 -8.85
C LYS A 166 16.39 33.43 -7.98
N LEU A 167 17.40 32.70 -8.45
CA LEU A 167 17.96 31.55 -7.73
C LEU A 167 18.74 32.01 -6.51
N VAL A 168 18.26 31.67 -5.31
CA VAL A 168 18.81 32.10 -4.03
C VAL A 168 18.80 30.99 -2.99
N LEU A 169 19.68 31.10 -1.99
CA LEU A 169 19.54 30.42 -0.71
C LEU A 169 19.01 31.41 0.32
N ARG A 170 17.96 31.05 1.06
CA ARG A 170 17.32 31.91 2.05
C ARG A 170 16.95 31.17 3.32
N GLU A 171 16.60 31.94 4.35
CA GLU A 171 15.97 31.41 5.55
C GLU A 171 14.56 30.87 5.24
N ALA A 172 14.13 29.88 6.01
CA ALA A 172 12.76 29.38 5.95
C ALA A 172 11.79 30.46 6.46
N SER A 173 10.72 30.69 5.69
CA SER A 173 9.62 31.54 6.10
C SER A 173 8.88 30.96 7.31
N ARG A 174 8.11 31.80 8.01
CA ARG A 174 7.28 31.33 9.14
C ARG A 174 6.30 30.22 8.73
N ALA A 175 5.74 30.29 7.51
CA ALA A 175 4.84 29.28 6.97
C ALA A 175 5.57 27.94 6.73
N GLU A 176 6.75 27.97 6.09
CA GLU A 176 7.55 26.76 5.86
C GLU A 176 7.99 26.11 7.20
N ILE A 177 8.39 26.91 8.19
CA ILE A 177 8.70 26.41 9.54
C ILE A 177 7.47 25.77 10.20
N ALA A 178 6.29 26.37 10.04
CA ALA A 178 5.04 25.83 10.58
C ALA A 178 4.67 24.50 9.90
N ASN A 179 4.71 24.45 8.56
CA ASN A 179 4.45 23.24 7.78
C ASN A 179 5.43 22.12 8.16
N ARG A 180 6.71 22.44 8.37
CA ARG A 180 7.73 21.47 8.83
C ARG A 180 7.37 20.87 10.19
N LYS A 181 6.99 21.72 11.15
CA LYS A 181 6.59 21.28 12.49
C LYS A 181 5.33 20.41 12.44
N GLU A 182 4.37 20.76 11.58
CA GLU A 182 3.18 19.97 11.35
C GLU A 182 3.51 18.59 10.75
N ALA A 183 4.33 18.55 9.69
CA ALA A 183 4.79 17.31 9.07
C ALA A 183 5.55 16.42 10.07
N GLN A 184 6.45 16.98 10.87
CA GLN A 184 7.15 16.25 11.94
C GLN A 184 6.21 15.74 13.03
N SER A 185 5.19 16.53 13.39
CA SER A 185 4.17 16.13 14.37
C SER A 185 3.30 14.98 13.84
N LEU A 186 2.90 15.03 12.57
CA LEU A 186 2.16 13.96 11.89
C LEU A 186 3.00 12.69 11.82
N ARG A 187 4.27 12.81 11.45
CA ARG A 187 5.23 11.71 11.41
C ARG A 187 5.37 11.03 12.77
N ARG A 188 5.63 11.81 13.83
CA ARG A 188 5.73 11.27 15.21
C ARG A 188 4.45 10.55 15.64
N LYS A 189 3.27 11.11 15.31
CA LYS A 189 1.99 10.47 15.61
C LYS A 189 1.85 9.11 14.91
N LYS A 190 2.27 9.00 13.65
CA LYS A 190 2.28 7.73 12.91
C LYS A 190 3.23 6.71 13.57
N GLU A 191 4.42 7.12 13.98
CA GLU A 191 5.37 6.28 14.71
C GLU A 191 4.77 5.77 16.04
N GLU A 192 4.17 6.66 16.82
CA GLU A 192 3.47 6.31 18.06
C GLU A 192 2.34 5.30 17.80
N THR A 193 1.54 5.51 16.75
CA THR A 193 0.50 4.57 16.32
C THR A 193 1.07 3.20 15.94
N SER A 194 2.14 3.15 15.13
CA SER A 194 2.80 1.89 14.76
C SER A 194 3.32 1.15 15.99
N ASN A 195 3.98 1.86 16.91
CA ASN A 195 4.52 1.28 18.13
C ASN A 195 3.40 0.67 18.99
N LEU A 196 2.25 1.33 19.10
CA LEU A 196 1.08 0.78 19.81
C LEU A 196 0.57 -0.51 19.15
N ILE A 197 0.56 -0.56 17.82
CA ILE A 197 0.16 -1.75 17.05
C ILE A 197 1.16 -2.90 17.27
N ASP A 198 2.46 -2.62 17.19
CA ASP A 198 3.50 -3.64 17.37
C ASP A 198 3.48 -4.19 18.81
N VAL A 199 3.36 -3.31 19.81
CA VAL A 199 3.20 -3.69 21.22
C VAL A 199 1.96 -4.56 21.40
N PHE A 200 0.85 -4.23 20.73
CA PHE A 200 -0.38 -5.02 20.81
C PHE A 200 -0.16 -6.46 20.33
N TYR A 201 0.51 -6.68 19.20
CA TYR A 201 0.73 -8.04 18.67
C TYR A 201 1.80 -8.82 19.44
N GLN A 202 2.69 -8.13 20.16
CA GLN A 202 3.74 -8.77 20.97
C GLN A 202 3.32 -9.04 22.41
N THR A 203 2.29 -8.35 22.93
CA THR A 203 1.86 -8.46 24.33
C THR A 203 0.82 -9.55 24.51
N PRO A 204 1.12 -10.65 25.24
CA PRO A 204 0.15 -11.70 25.50
C PRO A 204 -1.07 -11.19 26.27
N LYS A 205 -2.25 -11.69 25.92
CA LYS A 205 -3.50 -11.42 26.63
C LYS A 205 -3.76 -12.47 27.73
N PRO A 206 -4.40 -12.08 28.84
CA PRO A 206 -4.58 -12.97 29.99
C PRO A 206 -5.46 -14.18 29.66
N TRP A 207 -6.39 -14.09 28.71
CA TRP A 207 -7.25 -15.18 28.28
C TRP A 207 -6.95 -15.57 26.84
N GLN A 208 -7.37 -16.78 26.47
CA GLN A 208 -7.17 -17.31 25.13
C GLN A 208 -8.50 -17.51 24.41
N LEU A 209 -8.62 -16.90 23.23
CA LEU A 209 -9.66 -17.19 22.27
C LEU A 209 -9.11 -18.25 21.32
N THR A 210 -9.56 -19.49 21.45
CA THR A 210 -8.96 -20.62 20.72
C THR A 210 -9.57 -20.85 19.34
N SER A 211 -10.81 -20.42 19.14
CA SER A 211 -11.52 -20.60 17.88
C SER A 211 -12.68 -19.62 17.73
N VAL A 212 -12.79 -19.04 16.54
CA VAL A 212 -13.94 -18.26 16.08
C VAL A 212 -14.35 -18.84 14.74
N ARG A 213 -15.47 -19.57 14.67
CA ARG A 213 -15.87 -20.31 13.47
C ARG A 213 -17.30 -20.04 13.09
N HIS A 214 -17.56 -19.93 11.79
CA HIS A 214 -18.93 -19.92 11.29
C HIS A 214 -19.55 -21.33 11.36
N VAL A 215 -20.69 -21.49 12.05
CA VAL A 215 -21.40 -22.76 12.24
C VAL A 215 -22.87 -22.64 11.82
N SER A 216 -23.59 -23.77 11.77
CA SER A 216 -25.05 -23.71 11.59
C SER A 216 -25.67 -22.96 12.77
N GLY A 217 -26.40 -21.88 12.49
CA GLY A 217 -27.01 -21.04 13.53
C GLY A 217 -26.18 -19.82 13.97
N GLY A 218 -24.98 -19.59 13.42
CA GLY A 218 -24.25 -18.34 13.60
C GLY A 218 -22.74 -18.49 13.79
N ILE A 219 -22.12 -17.60 14.57
CA ILE A 219 -20.68 -17.58 14.85
C ILE A 219 -20.43 -18.22 16.21
N ARG A 220 -19.60 -19.26 16.23
CA ARG A 220 -19.23 -19.97 17.45
C ARG A 220 -17.88 -19.50 17.95
N LEU A 221 -17.86 -19.05 19.18
CA LEU A 221 -16.68 -18.64 19.92
C LEU A 221 -16.33 -19.74 20.94
N GLU A 222 -15.06 -20.12 21.02
CA GLU A 222 -14.52 -21.13 21.95
C GLU A 222 -13.19 -20.64 22.54
N GLY A 223 -13.01 -20.79 23.85
CA GLY A 223 -11.77 -20.38 24.49
C GLY A 223 -11.65 -20.81 25.95
N MET A 224 -10.62 -20.30 26.60
CA MET A 224 -10.25 -20.62 27.97
C MET A 224 -9.87 -19.34 28.73
N SER A 225 -10.35 -19.21 29.97
CA SER A 225 -9.88 -18.17 30.88
C SER A 225 -8.67 -18.66 31.68
N ALA A 226 -7.70 -17.76 31.94
CA ALA A 226 -6.61 -18.05 32.88
C ALA A 226 -7.00 -17.82 34.35
N SER A 227 -8.09 -17.09 34.60
CA SER A 227 -8.62 -16.81 35.93
C SER A 227 -10.15 -16.81 35.92
N LYS A 228 -10.75 -17.27 37.03
CA LYS A 228 -12.20 -17.30 37.24
C LYS A 228 -12.73 -16.02 37.89
N ASP A 229 -11.86 -15.16 38.40
CA ASP A 229 -12.22 -14.02 39.25
C ASP A 229 -12.42 -12.71 38.48
N VAL A 230 -12.67 -12.79 37.17
CA VAL A 230 -12.94 -11.60 36.36
C VAL A 230 -14.42 -11.25 36.44
N ALA A 231 -14.71 -10.10 37.05
CA ALA A 231 -16.08 -9.59 37.13
C ALA A 231 -16.63 -9.27 35.72
N ALA A 232 -17.71 -9.95 35.35
CA ALA A 232 -18.52 -9.70 34.15
C ALA A 232 -17.74 -9.68 32.81
N PRO A 233 -17.27 -10.83 32.31
CA PRO A 233 -16.74 -10.93 30.96
C PRO A 233 -17.85 -10.80 29.90
N TYR A 234 -17.54 -10.12 28.81
CA TYR A 234 -18.41 -9.97 27.64
C TYR A 234 -17.71 -10.48 26.40
N TRP A 235 -18.47 -11.08 25.48
CA TRP A 235 -18.03 -11.15 24.09
C TRP A 235 -18.31 -9.81 23.42
N VAL A 236 -17.42 -9.41 22.52
CA VAL A 236 -17.55 -8.19 21.71
C VAL A 236 -17.28 -8.51 20.24
N GLU A 237 -18.12 -7.97 19.37
CA GLU A 237 -17.90 -7.95 17.92
C GLU A 237 -17.27 -6.60 17.56
N ILE A 238 -16.02 -6.64 17.09
CA ILE A 238 -15.21 -5.46 16.79
C ILE A 238 -15.32 -5.15 15.29
N PRO A 239 -15.56 -3.89 14.92
CA PRO A 239 -15.70 -3.51 13.51
C PRO A 239 -14.41 -3.77 12.72
N PHE A 240 -14.57 -4.09 11.44
CA PHE A 240 -13.45 -4.47 10.58
C PHE A 240 -12.38 -3.37 10.40
N HIS A 241 -12.79 -2.10 10.38
CA HIS A 241 -11.88 -0.95 10.26
C HIS A 241 -11.13 -0.60 11.56
N TRP A 242 -11.42 -1.28 12.68
CA TRP A 242 -10.68 -1.06 13.92
C TRP A 242 -9.20 -1.42 13.73
N ASN A 243 -8.32 -0.63 14.34
CA ASN A 243 -6.90 -0.95 14.48
C ASN A 243 -6.50 -0.90 15.97
N PRO A 244 -5.46 -1.64 16.37
CA PRO A 244 -5.07 -1.76 17.78
C PRO A 244 -4.67 -0.47 18.50
N SER A 245 -4.37 0.62 17.78
CA SER A 245 -4.02 1.90 18.41
C SER A 245 -5.25 2.70 18.88
N GLN A 246 -6.47 2.19 18.64
CA GLN A 246 -7.72 2.86 18.95
C GLN A 246 -8.50 2.12 20.06
N PRO A 247 -9.31 2.85 20.86
CA PRO A 247 -10.24 2.21 21.79
C PRO A 247 -11.18 1.26 21.05
N VAL A 248 -11.59 0.19 21.72
CA VAL A 248 -12.56 -0.76 21.15
C VAL A 248 -13.96 -0.17 21.29
N GLU A 249 -14.64 -0.04 20.15
CA GLU A 249 -16.06 0.32 20.06
C GLU A 249 -16.84 -0.85 19.43
N PRO A 250 -17.41 -1.76 20.25
CA PRO A 250 -18.08 -2.95 19.73
C PRO A 250 -19.32 -2.61 18.91
N LEU A 251 -19.50 -3.29 17.77
CA LEU A 251 -20.76 -3.29 17.02
C LEU A 251 -21.87 -3.97 17.80
N ARG A 252 -21.53 -5.06 18.50
CA ARG A 252 -22.42 -5.84 19.36
C ARG A 252 -21.63 -6.38 20.54
N GLN A 253 -22.36 -6.62 21.63
CA GLN A 253 -21.80 -7.21 22.84
C GLN A 253 -22.83 -8.08 23.54
N GLY A 254 -22.36 -8.96 24.41
CA GLY A 254 -23.23 -9.69 25.31
C GLY A 254 -22.44 -10.39 26.40
N LYS A 255 -23.14 -10.82 27.44
CA LYS A 255 -22.51 -11.56 28.54
C LYS A 255 -21.93 -12.87 28.03
N LEU A 256 -20.72 -13.18 28.47
CA LEU A 256 -20.10 -14.48 28.26
C LEU A 256 -20.49 -15.43 29.39
N HIS A 257 -20.83 -16.66 29.05
CA HIS A 257 -21.07 -17.73 30.02
C HIS A 257 -19.84 -18.62 30.15
N LEU A 258 -19.18 -18.58 31.31
CA LEU A 258 -18.05 -19.45 31.66
C LEU A 258 -18.54 -20.76 32.26
N HIS A 259 -17.90 -21.87 31.88
CA HIS A 259 -18.06 -23.15 32.56
C HIS A 259 -17.22 -23.20 33.85
N ALA A 260 -17.52 -24.17 34.73
CA ALA A 260 -16.85 -24.32 36.01
C ALA A 260 -15.35 -24.61 35.89
N ASP A 261 -14.90 -25.16 34.76
CA ASP A 261 -13.49 -25.45 34.45
C ASP A 261 -12.75 -24.25 33.82
N GLY A 262 -13.42 -23.11 33.60
CA GLY A 262 -12.85 -21.93 32.95
C GLY A 262 -12.90 -21.96 31.42
N SER A 263 -13.36 -23.06 30.82
CA SER A 263 -13.67 -23.11 29.40
C SER A 263 -14.96 -22.36 29.10
N TRP A 264 -15.14 -21.96 27.85
CA TRP A 264 -16.38 -21.33 27.41
C TRP A 264 -16.63 -21.61 25.95
N LYS A 265 -17.92 -21.74 25.61
CA LYS A 265 -18.39 -22.03 24.27
C LYS A 265 -19.74 -21.40 24.05
N GLN A 266 -19.84 -20.49 23.10
CA GLN A 266 -21.09 -19.78 22.82
C GLN A 266 -21.29 -19.62 21.32
N THR A 267 -22.50 -19.87 20.85
CA THR A 267 -22.90 -19.61 19.46
C THR A 267 -23.79 -18.38 19.43
N LEU A 268 -23.37 -17.39 18.64
CA LEU A 268 -23.96 -16.06 18.56
C LEU A 268 -24.63 -15.89 17.20
N PRO A 269 -25.80 -15.25 17.13
CA PRO A 269 -26.46 -15.00 15.85
C PRO A 269 -25.58 -14.08 14.98
N VAL A 270 -25.66 -14.28 13.66
CA VAL A 270 -25.07 -13.34 12.71
C VAL A 270 -25.82 -12.00 12.78
N GLY A 271 -25.11 -10.87 12.59
CA GLY A 271 -25.73 -9.55 12.59
C GLY A 271 -26.69 -9.33 11.42
N SER A 272 -27.27 -8.13 11.33
CA SER A 272 -28.12 -7.72 10.21
C SER A 272 -27.39 -7.64 8.86
N ASP A 273 -26.06 -7.59 8.90
CA ASP A 273 -25.18 -7.73 7.73
C ASP A 273 -24.30 -8.98 7.89
N PRO A 274 -24.69 -10.11 7.29
CA PRO A 274 -23.94 -11.35 7.39
C PRO A 274 -22.53 -11.29 6.81
N GLU A 275 -22.28 -10.42 5.85
CA GLU A 275 -20.98 -10.32 5.20
C GLU A 275 -20.00 -9.58 6.09
N LEU A 276 -20.43 -8.45 6.66
CA LEU A 276 -19.63 -7.72 7.64
C LEU A 276 -19.37 -8.55 8.89
N SER A 277 -20.35 -9.31 9.40
CA SER A 277 -20.13 -10.18 10.57
C SER A 277 -19.09 -11.29 10.33
N LEU A 278 -18.86 -11.71 9.08
CA LEU A 278 -17.79 -12.65 8.73
C LEU A 278 -16.42 -11.97 8.64
N LEU A 279 -16.39 -10.66 8.43
CA LEU A 279 -15.16 -9.86 8.41
C LEU A 279 -14.81 -9.30 9.81
N SER A 280 -15.80 -9.17 10.70
CA SER A 280 -15.60 -8.72 12.09
C SER A 280 -14.56 -9.55 12.84
N ARG A 281 -13.85 -8.88 13.75
CA ARG A 281 -13.04 -9.57 14.76
C ARG A 281 -13.90 -9.82 16.00
N TRP A 282 -13.66 -10.92 16.70
CA TRP A 282 -14.38 -11.29 17.92
C TRP A 282 -13.41 -11.39 19.08
N ALA A 283 -13.75 -10.83 20.23
CA ALA A 283 -12.89 -10.88 21.41
C ALA A 283 -13.72 -11.05 22.69
N ILE A 284 -13.03 -11.38 23.79
CA ILE A 284 -13.58 -11.27 25.14
C ILE A 284 -12.98 -10.05 25.81
N ALA A 285 -13.82 -9.28 26.50
CA ALA A 285 -13.44 -8.04 27.15
C ALA A 285 -14.20 -7.80 28.46
N THR A 286 -13.67 -6.91 29.30
CA THR A 286 -14.40 -6.28 30.41
C THR A 286 -14.74 -4.83 30.05
N TYR A 287 -15.77 -4.31 30.71
CA TYR A 287 -16.14 -2.90 30.60
C TYR A 287 -15.93 -2.22 31.95
N GLN A 288 -15.00 -1.26 32.01
CA GLN A 288 -14.63 -0.53 33.23
C GLN A 288 -14.42 0.94 32.87
N GLU A 289 -14.99 1.85 33.67
CA GLU A 289 -14.80 3.30 33.53
C GLU A 289 -15.05 3.84 32.11
N GLY A 290 -16.06 3.30 31.42
CA GLY A 290 -16.42 3.74 30.07
C GLY A 290 -15.57 3.12 28.95
N THR A 291 -14.64 2.21 29.26
CA THR A 291 -13.69 1.65 28.31
C THR A 291 -13.76 0.12 28.24
N TRP A 292 -13.64 -0.42 27.03
CA TRP A 292 -13.52 -1.85 26.78
C TRP A 292 -12.06 -2.30 26.91
N ASN A 293 -11.80 -3.21 27.85
CA ASN A 293 -10.48 -3.78 28.09
C ASN A 293 -10.44 -5.23 27.60
N LEU A 294 -9.65 -5.49 26.56
CA LEU A 294 -9.53 -6.80 25.93
C LEU A 294 -8.86 -7.83 26.86
N LEU A 295 -9.57 -8.91 27.17
CA LEU A 295 -9.05 -10.08 27.89
C LEU A 295 -8.40 -11.10 26.97
N THR A 296 -8.82 -11.16 25.70
CA THR A 296 -8.20 -11.97 24.64
C THR A 296 -7.69 -11.07 23.53
N HIS A 297 -6.83 -11.57 22.65
CA HIS A 297 -6.71 -10.93 21.35
C HIS A 297 -8.03 -11.12 20.57
N PRO A 298 -8.42 -10.16 19.73
CA PRO A 298 -9.50 -10.36 18.78
C PRO A 298 -9.11 -11.40 17.74
N HIS A 299 -10.01 -12.29 17.38
CA HIS A 299 -9.80 -13.29 16.35
C HIS A 299 -10.78 -13.09 15.20
N TYR A 300 -10.31 -13.29 13.98
CA TYR A 300 -11.17 -13.33 12.81
C TYR A 300 -12.02 -14.59 12.78
N VAL A 301 -13.19 -14.49 12.15
CA VAL A 301 -13.99 -15.66 11.85
C VAL A 301 -13.24 -16.52 10.83
N GLU A 302 -12.90 -17.75 11.21
CA GLU A 302 -12.47 -18.75 10.27
C GLU A 302 -13.65 -19.05 9.33
N PRO A 303 -13.53 -18.72 8.02
CA PRO A 303 -14.55 -19.07 7.06
C PRO A 303 -14.69 -20.58 7.09
N LYS A 304 -15.92 -21.06 7.32
CA LYS A 304 -16.27 -22.47 7.12
C LYS A 304 -15.70 -22.87 5.76
N GLN A 305 -15.07 -24.06 5.66
CA GLN A 305 -14.98 -24.72 4.36
C GLN A 305 -16.38 -24.62 3.73
N ALA A 306 -16.47 -24.17 2.47
CA ALA A 306 -17.72 -24.14 1.72
C ALA A 306 -18.54 -25.38 2.10
N PRO A 307 -19.87 -25.28 2.33
CA PRO A 307 -20.66 -26.42 2.77
C PRO A 307 -20.26 -27.65 1.97
N ARG A 308 -20.19 -28.84 2.60
CA ARG A 308 -19.78 -30.13 1.98
C ARG A 308 -20.49 -30.46 0.64
N THR A 309 -21.40 -29.62 0.18
CA THR A 309 -22.01 -29.57 -1.14
C THR A 309 -21.11 -28.97 -2.24
N ASN A 310 -20.06 -28.19 -1.92
CA ASN A 310 -19.10 -27.77 -2.94
C ASN A 310 -18.00 -28.83 -3.09
N THR A 311 -18.22 -29.74 -4.05
CA THR A 311 -17.32 -30.86 -4.41
C THR A 311 -16.25 -30.43 -5.42
N MET A 312 -15.88 -29.14 -5.44
CA MET A 312 -14.85 -28.64 -6.33
C MET A 312 -13.48 -29.21 -5.95
N GLU A 313 -12.97 -30.11 -6.79
CA GLU A 313 -11.58 -30.58 -6.70
C GLU A 313 -10.60 -29.44 -6.98
N PRO A 314 -9.41 -29.39 -6.35
CA PRO A 314 -8.42 -28.38 -6.67
C PRO A 314 -7.93 -28.49 -8.12
N ILE A 315 -7.70 -27.35 -8.79
CA ILE A 315 -6.95 -27.39 -10.07
C ILE A 315 -5.50 -27.70 -9.74
N THR A 316 -4.98 -28.75 -10.37
CA THR A 316 -3.59 -29.16 -10.26
C THR A 316 -2.97 -29.15 -11.65
N SER A 317 -1.74 -28.66 -11.73
CA SER A 317 -0.94 -28.66 -12.95
C SER A 317 0.14 -29.75 -12.86
N GLN A 318 0.45 -30.38 -13.99
CA GLN A 318 1.52 -31.38 -14.11
C GLN A 318 2.92 -30.75 -14.26
N THR A 319 3.00 -29.44 -14.45
CA THR A 319 4.23 -28.69 -14.68
C THR A 319 4.31 -27.50 -13.73
N ARG A 320 5.53 -27.11 -13.36
CA ARG A 320 5.80 -25.91 -12.56
C ARG A 320 6.02 -24.66 -13.41
N LYS A 321 6.04 -24.80 -14.74
CA LYS A 321 6.27 -23.69 -15.67
C LYS A 321 5.09 -22.72 -15.62
N GLY A 322 5.39 -21.45 -15.40
CA GLY A 322 4.43 -20.36 -15.40
C GLY A 322 4.68 -19.34 -16.50
N MET A 323 3.65 -18.56 -16.82
CA MET A 323 3.74 -17.37 -17.68
C MET A 323 3.09 -16.20 -16.96
N GLY A 324 3.83 -15.10 -16.82
CA GLY A 324 3.33 -13.84 -16.29
C GLY A 324 2.82 -12.92 -17.39
N GLY A 325 2.03 -11.90 -17.02
CA GLY A 325 1.63 -10.84 -17.95
C GLY A 325 0.65 -11.28 -19.06
N VAL A 326 -0.03 -12.41 -18.89
CA VAL A 326 -0.90 -12.98 -19.94
C VAL A 326 -2.16 -12.14 -20.13
N TRP A 327 -2.49 -11.83 -21.38
CA TRP A 327 -3.71 -11.11 -21.73
C TRP A 327 -4.63 -11.94 -22.64
N SER A 328 -5.93 -11.74 -22.50
CA SER A 328 -6.96 -12.47 -23.27
C SER A 328 -6.93 -12.25 -24.78
N ASN A 329 -6.18 -11.25 -25.26
CA ASN A 329 -6.05 -10.89 -26.68
C ASN A 329 -4.74 -11.40 -27.29
N GLU A 330 -3.95 -12.16 -26.55
CA GLU A 330 -2.77 -12.88 -27.03
C GLU A 330 -3.18 -14.21 -27.70
N ILE A 331 -2.22 -14.86 -28.35
CA ILE A 331 -2.37 -16.20 -28.94
C ILE A 331 -2.26 -17.22 -27.80
N LEU A 332 -3.40 -17.54 -27.16
CA LEU A 332 -3.43 -18.36 -25.95
C LEU A 332 -2.95 -19.80 -26.20
N GLU A 333 -3.10 -20.32 -27.41
CA GLU A 333 -2.66 -21.65 -27.81
C GLU A 333 -1.14 -21.85 -27.63
N GLU A 334 -0.34 -20.79 -27.77
CA GLU A 334 1.11 -20.85 -27.53
C GLU A 334 1.43 -21.22 -26.08
N LEU A 335 0.59 -20.86 -25.10
CA LEU A 335 0.76 -21.26 -23.70
C LEU A 335 0.73 -22.79 -23.56
N VAL A 336 -0.14 -23.46 -24.32
CA VAL A 336 -0.27 -24.92 -24.32
C VAL A 336 0.94 -25.55 -24.99
N GLU A 337 1.37 -25.04 -26.14
CA GLU A 337 2.56 -25.50 -26.86
C GLU A 337 3.84 -25.37 -26.02
N LEU A 338 3.95 -24.27 -25.26
CA LEU A 338 5.05 -24.03 -24.33
C LEU A 338 4.98 -24.91 -23.07
N GLY A 339 3.91 -25.66 -22.86
CA GLY A 339 3.70 -26.47 -21.66
C GLY A 339 3.57 -25.63 -20.39
N VAL A 340 2.90 -24.47 -20.49
CA VAL A 340 2.58 -23.62 -19.33
C VAL A 340 1.48 -24.30 -18.52
N GLY A 341 1.67 -24.35 -17.19
CA GLY A 341 0.67 -24.90 -16.26
C GLY A 341 0.22 -23.91 -15.20
N HIS A 342 0.79 -22.70 -15.20
CA HIS A 342 0.47 -21.64 -14.26
C HIS A 342 0.45 -20.31 -15.00
N ILE A 343 -0.53 -19.46 -14.71
CA ILE A 343 -0.55 -18.08 -15.23
C ILE A 343 -0.79 -17.07 -14.11
N THR A 344 -0.22 -15.88 -14.23
CA THR A 344 -0.64 -14.72 -13.45
C THR A 344 -1.55 -13.80 -14.27
N VAL A 345 -2.55 -13.21 -13.63
CA VAL A 345 -3.52 -12.32 -14.27
C VAL A 345 -3.73 -11.08 -13.41
N ASN A 346 -3.39 -9.92 -13.96
CA ASN A 346 -3.59 -8.64 -13.27
C ASN A 346 -5.05 -8.18 -13.39
N ILE A 347 -5.70 -7.87 -12.27
CA ILE A 347 -7.09 -7.44 -12.22
C ILE A 347 -7.18 -6.07 -11.57
N LEU A 348 -7.60 -5.07 -12.35
CA LEU A 348 -7.86 -3.70 -11.87
C LEU A 348 -9.28 -3.62 -11.30
N LEU A 349 -9.40 -3.68 -9.98
CA LEU A 349 -10.67 -3.84 -9.27
C LEU A 349 -11.65 -2.67 -9.51
N ASN A 350 -11.15 -1.44 -9.44
CA ASN A 350 -11.94 -0.22 -9.66
C ASN A 350 -12.34 0.01 -11.13
N GLN A 351 -11.83 -0.79 -12.07
CA GLN A 351 -12.30 -0.78 -13.46
C GLN A 351 -13.34 -1.87 -13.73
N LEU A 352 -13.47 -2.84 -12.82
CA LEU A 352 -14.38 -3.96 -12.95
C LEU A 352 -15.81 -3.60 -12.53
N ILE A 353 -15.95 -2.86 -11.43
CA ILE A 353 -17.25 -2.53 -10.83
C ILE A 353 -17.49 -1.02 -10.75
N ASN A 354 -18.74 -0.63 -10.52
CA ASN A 354 -19.13 0.74 -10.27
C ASN A 354 -20.23 0.82 -9.19
N SER A 355 -20.12 1.81 -8.30
CA SER A 355 -21.10 2.12 -7.24
C SER A 355 -22.41 2.66 -7.80
N GLN A 356 -22.36 3.27 -9.00
CA GLN A 356 -23.52 3.82 -9.67
C GLN A 356 -23.97 2.90 -10.84
N PRO A 357 -25.28 2.80 -11.10
CA PRO A 357 -25.77 2.12 -12.30
C PRO A 357 -25.14 2.69 -13.57
N ARG A 358 -24.78 1.82 -14.51
CA ARG A 358 -24.28 2.22 -15.84
C ARG A 358 -25.11 1.55 -16.91
N ASN A 359 -25.43 2.28 -17.98
CA ASN A 359 -26.21 1.73 -19.08
C ASN A 359 -25.50 0.52 -19.70
N GLY A 360 -26.23 -0.58 -19.88
CA GLY A 360 -25.69 -1.84 -20.40
C GLY A 360 -24.80 -2.64 -19.43
N TRP A 361 -24.60 -2.19 -18.19
CA TRP A 361 -23.83 -2.93 -17.18
C TRP A 361 -24.79 -3.75 -16.30
N PRO A 362 -24.63 -5.07 -16.20
CA PRO A 362 -25.36 -5.90 -15.25
C PRO A 362 -25.14 -5.42 -13.81
N SER A 363 -26.15 -5.62 -12.96
CA SER A 363 -26.06 -5.26 -11.54
C SER A 363 -26.00 -6.49 -10.65
N PHE A 364 -25.34 -6.36 -9.50
CA PHE A 364 -25.34 -7.36 -8.42
C PHE A 364 -25.39 -6.65 -7.06
N THR A 365 -25.78 -7.38 -6.01
CA THR A 365 -25.86 -6.84 -4.65
C THR A 365 -24.73 -7.41 -3.80
N HIS A 366 -24.06 -6.55 -3.06
CA HIS A 366 -23.09 -6.88 -2.02
C HIS A 366 -23.40 -6.05 -0.78
N GLY A 367 -23.51 -6.69 0.39
CA GLY A 367 -24.09 -6.09 1.58
C GLY A 367 -25.48 -5.51 1.29
N GLN A 368 -25.65 -4.22 1.58
CA GLN A 368 -26.90 -3.47 1.35
C GLN A 368 -26.87 -2.60 0.10
N GLN A 369 -25.81 -2.68 -0.71
CA GLN A 369 -25.59 -1.82 -1.87
C GLN A 369 -25.66 -2.62 -3.18
N THR A 370 -26.17 -1.97 -4.23
CA THR A 370 -26.18 -2.50 -5.59
C THR A 370 -25.03 -1.89 -6.38
N TRP A 371 -24.30 -2.75 -7.10
CA TRP A 371 -23.12 -2.40 -7.86
C TRP A 371 -23.33 -2.81 -9.32
N ALA A 372 -22.85 -2.00 -10.25
CA ALA A 372 -22.79 -2.35 -11.66
C ALA A 372 -21.46 -3.04 -11.98
N VAL A 373 -21.44 -3.99 -12.91
CA VAL A 373 -20.21 -4.66 -13.38
C VAL A 373 -19.98 -4.47 -14.87
N SER A 374 -18.72 -4.25 -15.24
CA SER A 374 -18.30 -4.03 -16.61
C SER A 374 -18.41 -5.31 -17.45
N PRO A 375 -19.28 -5.36 -18.49
CA PRO A 375 -19.34 -6.50 -19.40
C PRO A 375 -18.01 -6.71 -20.11
N ALA A 376 -17.40 -5.64 -20.61
CA ALA A 376 -16.15 -5.71 -21.36
C ALA A 376 -14.99 -6.29 -20.52
N GLN A 377 -14.83 -5.83 -19.27
CA GLN A 377 -13.76 -6.34 -18.40
C GLN A 377 -14.05 -7.77 -17.94
N SER A 378 -15.31 -8.08 -17.61
CA SER A 378 -15.69 -9.43 -17.20
C SER A 378 -15.51 -10.45 -18.32
N GLU A 379 -15.94 -10.15 -19.55
CA GLU A 379 -15.76 -11.03 -20.72
C GLU A 379 -14.28 -11.25 -21.06
N ARG A 380 -13.44 -10.21 -20.88
CA ARG A 380 -11.99 -10.30 -21.08
C ARG A 380 -11.38 -11.34 -20.12
N LEU A 381 -11.70 -11.21 -18.83
CA LEU A 381 -11.23 -12.13 -17.80
C LEU A 381 -11.78 -13.55 -18.00
N ASP A 382 -13.08 -13.69 -18.28
CA ASP A 382 -13.73 -14.98 -18.52
C ASP A 382 -13.06 -15.76 -19.65
N ARG A 383 -12.72 -15.09 -20.75
CA ARG A 383 -12.08 -15.72 -21.90
C ARG A 383 -10.75 -16.36 -21.49
N LEU A 384 -9.90 -15.59 -20.81
CA LEU A 384 -8.58 -16.05 -20.39
C LEU A 384 -8.67 -17.14 -19.32
N ILE A 385 -9.48 -16.92 -18.29
CA ILE A 385 -9.54 -17.82 -17.12
C ILE A 385 -10.23 -19.14 -17.49
N ARG A 386 -11.26 -19.11 -18.36
CA ARG A 386 -11.86 -20.32 -18.90
C ARG A 386 -10.88 -21.12 -19.76
N PHE A 387 -10.11 -20.46 -20.63
CA PHE A 387 -9.06 -21.11 -21.41
C PHE A 387 -8.06 -21.82 -20.48
N ALA A 388 -7.51 -21.08 -19.50
CA ALA A 388 -6.57 -21.63 -18.53
C ALA A 388 -7.15 -22.86 -17.81
N THR A 389 -8.42 -22.78 -17.39
CA THR A 389 -9.10 -23.88 -16.71
C THR A 389 -9.29 -25.11 -17.60
N GLN A 390 -9.68 -24.92 -18.87
CA GLN A 390 -9.84 -26.00 -19.85
C GLN A 390 -8.53 -26.75 -20.14
N HIS A 391 -7.40 -26.06 -20.00
CA HIS A 391 -6.06 -26.62 -20.17
C HIS A 391 -5.36 -26.96 -18.83
N GLN A 392 -6.11 -27.07 -17.73
CA GLN A 392 -5.61 -27.42 -16.40
C GLN A 392 -4.49 -26.50 -15.87
N MET A 393 -4.47 -25.25 -16.31
CA MET A 393 -3.55 -24.23 -15.82
C MET A 393 -4.09 -23.60 -14.53
N VAL A 394 -3.21 -23.45 -13.53
CA VAL A 394 -3.54 -22.79 -12.27
C VAL A 394 -3.45 -21.27 -12.44
N VAL A 395 -4.57 -20.58 -12.26
CA VAL A 395 -4.63 -19.11 -12.31
C VAL A 395 -4.31 -18.50 -10.95
N SER A 396 -3.39 -17.54 -10.96
CA SER A 396 -3.07 -16.65 -9.83
C SER A 396 -3.42 -15.20 -10.17
N ALA A 397 -4.46 -14.66 -9.54
CA ALA A 397 -4.91 -13.30 -9.81
C ALA A 397 -4.18 -12.29 -8.92
N ILE A 398 -3.60 -11.25 -9.51
CA ILE A 398 -2.99 -10.11 -8.81
C ILE A 398 -4.03 -9.00 -8.71
N LEU A 399 -4.36 -8.59 -7.48
CA LEU A 399 -5.48 -7.68 -7.20
C LEU A 399 -5.00 -6.25 -7.01
N LEU A 400 -5.37 -5.37 -7.94
CA LEU A 400 -4.79 -4.03 -8.08
C LEU A 400 -5.85 -2.94 -8.09
N ILE A 401 -5.48 -1.74 -7.62
CA ILE A 401 -6.36 -0.56 -7.60
C ILE A 401 -5.66 0.58 -8.34
N ALA A 402 -6.20 0.96 -9.50
CA ALA A 402 -5.63 1.98 -10.37
C ALA A 402 -6.01 3.41 -9.96
N TRP A 403 -5.28 4.40 -10.49
CA TRP A 403 -5.56 5.83 -10.34
C TRP A 403 -6.58 6.37 -11.35
N ASP A 404 -7.78 5.79 -11.38
CA ASP A 404 -8.88 6.30 -12.21
C ASP A 404 -9.64 7.45 -11.50
N LYS A 405 -10.42 8.22 -12.26
CA LYS A 405 -11.23 9.34 -11.73
C LYS A 405 -12.70 8.95 -11.54
N SER A 406 -12.96 7.80 -10.93
CA SER A 406 -14.32 7.35 -10.63
C SER A 406 -14.62 7.41 -9.13
N GLU A 407 -15.88 7.66 -8.77
CA GLU A 407 -16.36 7.64 -7.38
C GLU A 407 -16.03 6.30 -6.69
N THR A 408 -16.20 5.18 -7.41
CA THR A 408 -15.84 3.84 -6.93
C THR A 408 -14.33 3.71 -6.70
N GLY A 409 -13.52 4.26 -7.59
CA GLY A 409 -12.07 4.32 -7.43
C GLY A 409 -11.65 5.18 -6.25
N ASP A 410 -12.25 6.36 -6.08
CA ASP A 410 -11.99 7.28 -4.96
C ASP A 410 -12.33 6.61 -3.63
N ALA A 411 -13.49 5.96 -3.55
CA ALA A 411 -13.88 5.19 -2.36
C ALA A 411 -12.93 4.02 -2.08
N MET A 412 -12.48 3.30 -3.12
CA MET A 412 -11.65 2.10 -2.97
C MET A 412 -10.19 2.41 -2.65
N ARG A 413 -9.66 3.60 -2.96
CA ARG A 413 -8.26 3.97 -2.69
C ARG A 413 -8.07 4.47 -1.27
N HIS A 414 -7.02 4.01 -0.59
CA HIS A 414 -6.67 4.49 0.74
C HIS A 414 -6.57 6.03 0.76
N PRO A 415 -7.16 6.72 1.75
CA PRO A 415 -7.26 8.19 1.75
C PRO A 415 -5.91 8.91 1.80
N GLU A 416 -4.89 8.28 2.38
CA GLU A 416 -3.51 8.80 2.39
C GLU A 416 -2.66 8.34 1.21
N ALA A 417 -3.23 7.58 0.26
CA ALA A 417 -2.48 7.14 -0.90
C ALA A 417 -2.13 8.35 -1.79
N GLU A 418 -0.86 8.45 -2.15
CA GLU A 418 -0.34 9.50 -3.02
C GLU A 418 -0.11 8.94 -4.42
N ARG A 419 -0.40 9.77 -5.43
CA ARG A 419 -0.20 9.41 -6.84
C ARG A 419 1.28 9.52 -7.24
N ALA A 420 2.13 8.81 -6.52
CA ALA A 420 3.56 8.68 -6.77
C ALA A 420 3.94 7.27 -7.29
N GLY A 421 3.00 6.32 -7.27
CA GLY A 421 3.18 4.94 -7.72
C GLY A 421 2.11 4.48 -8.73
N HIS A 422 2.15 3.19 -9.09
CA HIS A 422 1.27 2.55 -10.07
C HIS A 422 -0.11 2.17 -9.52
N TYR A 423 -0.18 1.72 -8.26
CA TYR A 423 -1.42 1.28 -7.62
C TYR A 423 -1.50 1.76 -6.17
N ALA A 424 -2.72 1.76 -5.64
CA ALA A 424 -3.02 2.14 -4.25
C ALA A 424 -3.41 0.91 -3.41
N MET A 425 -3.18 1.01 -2.10
CA MET A 425 -3.76 0.14 -1.08
C MET A 425 -5.29 0.37 -1.00
N PRO A 426 -6.12 -0.65 -0.72
CA PRO A 426 -7.55 -0.47 -0.52
C PRO A 426 -7.86 0.41 0.69
N ASN A 427 -8.92 1.21 0.61
CA ASN A 427 -9.47 1.92 1.75
C ASN A 427 -10.26 0.95 2.65
N LEU A 428 -9.68 0.62 3.80
CA LEU A 428 -10.34 -0.16 4.85
C LEU A 428 -10.58 0.68 6.12
N THR A 429 -10.52 2.01 6.00
CA THR A 429 -10.61 2.96 7.12
C THR A 429 -12.06 3.35 7.42
N ASP A 430 -12.97 3.18 6.46
CA ASP A 430 -14.38 3.51 6.57
C ASP A 430 -15.28 2.47 5.88
N ARG A 431 -16.60 2.63 6.04
CA ARG A 431 -17.59 1.69 5.49
C ARG A 431 -17.68 1.72 3.97
N GLU A 432 -17.46 2.87 3.34
CA GLU A 432 -17.62 3.03 1.89
C GLU A 432 -16.50 2.32 1.14
N GLY A 433 -15.25 2.52 1.59
CA GLY A 433 -14.09 1.82 1.05
C GLY A 433 -14.16 0.30 1.26
N ILE A 434 -14.59 -0.15 2.45
CA ILE A 434 -14.80 -1.58 2.73
C ILE A 434 -15.86 -2.16 1.80
N ALA A 435 -16.97 -1.46 1.58
CA ALA A 435 -18.04 -1.92 0.70
C ALA A 435 -17.59 -1.98 -0.78
N ALA A 436 -16.86 -0.98 -1.26
CA ALA A 436 -16.33 -0.95 -2.63
C ALA A 436 -15.32 -2.08 -2.87
N TYR A 437 -14.32 -2.20 -2.00
CA TYR A 437 -13.32 -3.27 -2.11
C TYR A 437 -13.97 -4.65 -1.94
N GLY A 438 -14.82 -4.81 -0.93
CA GLY A 438 -15.59 -6.04 -0.68
C GLY A 438 -16.43 -6.46 -1.88
N ALA A 439 -17.17 -5.54 -2.51
CA ALA A 439 -18.02 -5.86 -3.66
C ALA A 439 -17.22 -6.39 -4.86
N ALA A 440 -16.06 -5.81 -5.14
CA ALA A 440 -15.21 -6.27 -6.24
C ALA A 440 -14.68 -7.69 -5.97
N ILE A 441 -14.25 -7.95 -4.73
CA ILE A 441 -13.75 -9.25 -4.30
C ILE A 441 -14.87 -10.30 -4.26
N ASP A 442 -16.07 -9.97 -3.76
CA ASP A 442 -17.22 -10.89 -3.75
C ASP A 442 -17.58 -11.34 -5.15
N TRP A 443 -17.69 -10.37 -6.07
CA TRP A 443 -18.04 -10.65 -7.44
C TRP A 443 -17.04 -11.59 -8.10
N LEU A 444 -15.73 -11.32 -7.95
CA LEU A 444 -14.66 -12.16 -8.50
C LEU A 444 -14.68 -13.57 -7.89
N THR A 445 -14.68 -13.65 -6.56
CA THR A 445 -14.58 -14.93 -5.84
C THR A 445 -15.80 -15.81 -6.06
N ARG A 446 -17.01 -15.22 -6.19
CA ARG A 446 -18.23 -15.94 -6.53
C ARG A 446 -18.26 -16.39 -7.99
N ARG A 447 -17.79 -15.55 -8.92
CA ARG A 447 -17.81 -15.85 -10.37
C ARG A 447 -16.88 -17.01 -10.73
N TYR A 448 -15.65 -16.97 -10.23
CA TYR A 448 -14.61 -17.95 -10.55
C TYR A 448 -14.56 -19.14 -9.59
N ALA A 449 -15.66 -19.39 -8.88
CA ALA A 449 -15.86 -20.58 -8.07
C ALA A 449 -17.25 -21.19 -8.28
N GLN A 450 -17.88 -20.92 -9.44
CA GLN A 450 -19.16 -21.53 -9.78
C GLN A 450 -18.99 -23.03 -10.12
N PRO A 451 -19.93 -23.89 -9.68
CA PRO A 451 -19.91 -25.31 -10.04
C PRO A 451 -19.84 -25.52 -11.56
N GLY A 452 -18.94 -26.39 -12.00
CA GLY A 452 -18.70 -26.66 -13.42
C GLY A 452 -17.83 -25.64 -14.14
N ASP A 453 -17.27 -24.66 -13.43
CA ASP A 453 -16.34 -23.64 -13.94
C ASP A 453 -16.77 -22.95 -15.26
N PRO A 454 -18.03 -22.47 -15.40
CA PRO A 454 -18.52 -21.87 -16.65
C PRO A 454 -17.73 -20.64 -17.11
N PHE A 455 -17.06 -19.95 -16.16
CA PHE A 455 -16.19 -18.79 -16.39
C PHE A 455 -14.71 -19.12 -16.13
N GLY A 456 -14.39 -20.40 -15.91
CA GLY A 456 -13.11 -20.84 -15.37
C GLY A 456 -12.96 -20.57 -13.87
N ARG A 457 -11.74 -20.80 -13.35
CA ARG A 457 -11.45 -20.77 -11.92
C ARG A 457 -10.17 -20.02 -11.58
N ILE A 458 -10.24 -19.23 -10.51
CA ILE A 458 -9.07 -18.62 -9.86
C ILE A 458 -8.75 -19.42 -8.60
N SER A 459 -7.51 -19.90 -8.49
CA SER A 459 -7.06 -20.70 -7.36
C SER A 459 -6.25 -19.89 -6.34
N ASN A 460 -5.44 -18.95 -6.83
CA ASN A 460 -4.56 -18.14 -5.99
C ASN A 460 -4.91 -16.66 -6.14
N TRP A 461 -4.86 -15.94 -5.03
CA TRP A 461 -5.12 -14.51 -4.96
C TRP A 461 -3.88 -13.82 -4.39
N ILE A 462 -3.14 -13.13 -5.24
CA ILE A 462 -1.96 -12.34 -4.87
C ILE A 462 -2.47 -10.94 -4.50
N LEU A 463 -2.25 -10.55 -3.25
CA LEU A 463 -2.76 -9.29 -2.74
C LEU A 463 -1.79 -8.16 -3.04
N HIS A 464 -2.24 -7.33 -3.98
CA HIS A 464 -1.53 -6.15 -4.47
C HIS A 464 -0.21 -6.54 -5.13
N ASN A 465 0.66 -5.56 -5.40
CA ASN A 465 1.95 -5.81 -6.02
C ASN A 465 3.07 -5.27 -5.13
N GLU A 466 4.13 -6.08 -4.95
CA GLU A 466 5.40 -5.69 -4.30
C GLU A 466 5.21 -4.76 -3.09
N ILE A 467 4.54 -5.25 -2.05
CA ILE A 467 4.10 -4.41 -0.92
C ILE A 467 5.28 -3.95 -0.05
N ASP A 468 6.41 -4.62 -0.14
CA ASP A 468 7.69 -4.19 0.40
C ASP A 468 8.26 -2.97 -0.31
N TYR A 469 7.80 -2.69 -1.54
CA TYR A 469 8.10 -1.48 -2.29
C TYR A 469 6.82 -0.63 -2.45
N GLY A 470 6.11 -0.48 -1.31
CA GLY A 470 4.74 0.02 -1.22
C GLY A 470 4.51 1.39 -1.84
N TRP A 471 5.46 2.32 -1.73
CA TRP A 471 5.30 3.66 -2.34
C TRP A 471 5.05 3.62 -3.85
N VAL A 472 5.72 2.72 -4.55
CA VAL A 472 5.63 2.59 -6.01
C VAL A 472 4.52 1.63 -6.42
N TRP A 473 4.31 0.52 -5.70
CA TRP A 473 3.42 -0.53 -6.20
C TRP A 473 2.12 -0.73 -5.43
N THR A 474 2.04 -0.35 -4.16
CA THR A 474 0.84 -0.50 -3.32
C THR A 474 0.74 0.66 -2.32
N ASN A 475 0.49 1.86 -2.86
CA ASN A 475 0.69 3.11 -2.13
C ASN A 475 -0.39 3.33 -1.05
N MET A 476 0.04 3.70 0.16
CA MET A 476 -0.80 4.09 1.30
C MET A 476 -0.29 5.40 1.94
N GLY A 477 0.48 6.18 1.18
CA GLY A 477 1.32 7.27 1.67
C GLY A 477 2.57 6.74 2.39
N GLN A 478 3.34 7.64 2.99
CA GLN A 478 4.47 7.28 3.86
C GLN A 478 3.92 6.73 5.19
N GLN A 479 4.10 5.43 5.46
CA GLN A 479 3.53 4.77 6.65
C GLN A 479 4.57 3.89 7.38
N PRO A 480 4.77 4.04 8.69
CA PRO A 480 5.60 3.10 9.43
C PRO A 480 5.07 1.67 9.30
N MET A 481 5.97 0.69 9.30
CA MET A 481 5.67 -0.68 8.87
C MET A 481 4.52 -1.35 9.64
N GLY A 482 4.45 -1.21 10.96
CA GLY A 482 3.38 -1.82 11.76
C GLY A 482 1.99 -1.29 11.41
N LEU A 483 1.88 0.02 11.15
CA LEU A 483 0.63 0.63 10.67
C LEU A 483 0.26 0.16 9.25
N TYR A 484 1.24 0.11 8.35
CA TYR A 484 1.04 -0.38 6.97
C TYR A 484 0.59 -1.85 6.95
N LEU A 485 1.24 -2.71 7.74
CA LEU A 485 0.99 -4.14 7.74
C LEU A 485 -0.28 -4.55 8.50
N ASP A 486 -0.72 -3.81 9.53
CA ASP A 486 -2.06 -4.03 10.12
C ASP A 486 -3.17 -3.75 9.11
N HIS A 487 -3.01 -2.70 8.31
CA HIS A 487 -3.93 -2.40 7.22
C HIS A 487 -3.89 -3.46 6.12
N TYR A 488 -2.69 -3.86 5.69
CA TYR A 488 -2.52 -4.91 4.69
C TYR A 488 -3.07 -6.27 5.17
N LEU A 489 -2.86 -6.65 6.43
CA LEU A 489 -3.40 -7.88 7.01
C LEU A 489 -4.93 -7.91 6.92
N ARG A 490 -5.61 -6.79 7.19
CA ARG A 490 -7.06 -6.68 6.99
C ARG A 490 -7.44 -6.96 5.54
N SER A 491 -6.71 -6.40 4.57
CA SER A 491 -6.90 -6.71 3.14
C SER A 491 -6.79 -8.22 2.88
N MET A 492 -5.72 -8.87 3.37
CA MET A 492 -5.53 -10.32 3.26
C MET A 492 -6.67 -11.13 3.85
N ARG A 493 -7.15 -10.73 5.03
CA ARG A 493 -8.25 -11.39 5.73
C ARG A 493 -9.55 -11.30 4.96
N LEU A 494 -9.86 -10.13 4.40
CA LEU A 494 -11.06 -9.95 3.59
C LEU A 494 -11.03 -10.85 2.36
N VAL A 495 -9.96 -10.81 1.57
CA VAL A 495 -9.84 -11.63 0.36
C VAL A 495 -9.88 -13.12 0.70
N HIS A 496 -9.15 -13.55 1.73
CA HIS A 496 -9.15 -14.94 2.16
C HIS A 496 -10.55 -15.40 2.59
N THR A 497 -11.22 -14.64 3.45
CA THR A 497 -12.56 -14.99 3.95
C THR A 497 -13.58 -15.12 2.82
N MET A 498 -13.55 -14.21 1.85
CA MET A 498 -14.48 -14.22 0.72
C MET A 498 -14.15 -15.33 -0.28
N ALA A 499 -12.87 -15.52 -0.62
CA ALA A 499 -12.46 -16.58 -1.52
C ALA A 499 -12.77 -17.98 -0.95
N ARG A 500 -12.50 -18.21 0.34
CA ARG A 500 -12.75 -19.51 1.01
C ARG A 500 -14.23 -19.83 1.19
N ARG A 501 -15.11 -18.81 1.15
CA ARG A 501 -16.57 -19.00 1.18
C ARG A 501 -17.04 -19.79 -0.05
N TYR A 502 -16.43 -19.54 -1.20
CA TYR A 502 -16.82 -20.15 -2.47
C TYR A 502 -15.85 -21.25 -2.92
N ASN A 503 -14.55 -21.14 -2.66
CA ASN A 503 -13.55 -22.13 -3.07
C ASN A 503 -12.76 -22.65 -1.84
N PRO A 504 -12.97 -23.90 -1.40
CA PRO A 504 -12.27 -24.50 -0.25
C PRO A 504 -10.80 -24.85 -0.52
N HIS A 505 -10.28 -24.50 -1.70
CA HIS A 505 -8.87 -24.61 -2.07
C HIS A 505 -8.24 -23.26 -2.42
N ALA A 506 -8.99 -22.15 -2.30
CA ALA A 506 -8.44 -20.82 -2.50
C ALA A 506 -7.31 -20.54 -1.52
N ARG A 507 -6.25 -19.90 -2.03
CA ARG A 507 -5.07 -19.47 -1.28
C ARG A 507 -4.82 -17.99 -1.52
N VAL A 508 -4.30 -17.30 -0.52
CA VAL A 508 -3.91 -15.88 -0.63
C VAL A 508 -2.40 -15.72 -0.49
N PHE A 509 -1.81 -14.75 -1.15
CA PHE A 509 -0.36 -14.56 -1.19
C PHE A 509 0.04 -13.11 -0.96
N VAL A 510 1.10 -12.90 -0.19
CA VAL A 510 1.82 -11.63 -0.12
C VAL A 510 2.80 -11.51 -1.27
N SER A 511 2.78 -10.41 -2.02
CA SER A 511 3.70 -10.14 -3.14
C SER A 511 4.93 -9.38 -2.66
N LEU A 512 6.14 -9.89 -2.95
CA LEU A 512 7.41 -9.34 -2.48
C LEU A 512 8.45 -9.27 -3.61
N THR A 513 9.25 -8.20 -3.62
CA THR A 513 10.38 -8.04 -4.55
C THR A 513 11.52 -9.05 -4.27
N HIS A 514 12.62 -8.97 -5.04
CA HIS A 514 13.89 -9.69 -4.82
C HIS A 514 14.71 -9.15 -3.63
N HIS A 515 14.30 -8.05 -2.99
CA HIS A 515 14.93 -7.60 -1.76
C HIS A 515 14.68 -8.61 -0.62
N TRP A 516 15.58 -8.64 0.36
CA TRP A 516 15.44 -9.56 1.49
C TRP A 516 15.70 -8.88 2.82
N THR A 517 16.96 -8.55 3.09
CA THR A 517 17.35 -7.73 4.23
C THR A 517 17.73 -6.34 3.74
N LYS A 518 17.13 -5.32 4.32
CA LYS A 518 17.51 -3.92 4.10
C LYS A 518 17.23 -3.17 5.38
N GLU A 519 18.05 -2.17 5.67
CA GLU A 519 17.71 -1.22 6.73
C GLU A 519 16.34 -0.59 6.44
N LEU A 520 15.56 -0.39 7.50
CA LEU A 520 14.26 0.26 7.39
C LEU A 520 14.46 1.62 6.72
N ASP A 521 13.76 1.81 5.61
CA ASP A 521 13.75 3.09 4.92
C ASP A 521 13.13 4.16 5.84
N PRO A 522 13.90 5.20 6.21
CA PRO A 522 13.41 6.23 7.11
C PRO A 522 12.28 7.05 6.48
N THR A 523 12.06 6.97 5.17
CA THR A 523 10.92 7.65 4.51
C THR A 523 9.67 6.81 4.45
N TRP A 524 9.73 5.57 4.95
CA TRP A 524 8.64 4.59 4.94
C TRP A 524 8.03 4.32 3.57
N LYS A 525 8.86 4.39 2.53
CA LYS A 525 8.45 4.07 1.16
C LYS A 525 8.66 2.59 0.85
N THR A 526 9.59 1.96 1.58
CA THR A 526 9.98 0.56 1.39
C THR A 526 10.21 -0.15 2.74
N TYR A 527 10.09 -1.47 2.75
CA TYR A 527 10.24 -2.32 3.94
C TYR A 527 11.04 -3.57 3.58
N ALA A 528 11.74 -4.17 4.54
CA ALA A 528 12.44 -5.42 4.28
C ALA A 528 11.44 -6.59 4.16
N PRO A 529 11.47 -7.39 3.07
CA PRO A 529 10.60 -8.56 2.91
C PRO A 529 10.68 -9.56 4.06
N LYS A 530 11.87 -9.75 4.65
CA LYS A 530 12.04 -10.61 5.83
C LYS A 530 11.18 -10.11 7.01
N ASP A 531 11.27 -8.83 7.33
CA ASP A 531 10.56 -8.22 8.47
C ASP A 531 9.04 -8.26 8.25
N ILE A 532 8.59 -8.06 7.01
CA ILE A 532 7.18 -8.23 6.62
C ILE A 532 6.69 -9.64 6.94
N LEU A 533 7.43 -10.67 6.53
CA LEU A 533 7.03 -12.06 6.74
C LEU A 533 7.01 -12.42 8.23
N GLU A 534 7.97 -11.95 9.01
CA GLU A 534 8.02 -12.15 10.46
C GLU A 534 6.85 -11.46 11.18
N TRP A 535 6.53 -10.22 10.77
CA TRP A 535 5.40 -9.46 11.29
C TRP A 535 4.07 -10.13 10.94
N LEU A 536 3.83 -10.48 9.67
CA LEU A 536 2.60 -11.16 9.23
C LEU A 536 2.43 -12.51 9.91
N SER A 537 3.51 -13.27 10.08
CA SER A 537 3.51 -14.52 10.81
C SER A 537 3.11 -14.34 12.28
N THR A 538 3.59 -13.28 12.93
CA THR A 538 3.21 -12.96 14.32
C THR A 538 1.76 -12.53 14.42
N ALA A 539 1.34 -11.55 13.65
CA ALA A 539 -0.02 -11.02 13.68
C ALA A 539 -1.07 -12.09 13.29
N SER A 540 -0.78 -12.91 12.28
CA SER A 540 -1.69 -13.98 11.85
C SER A 540 -1.95 -15.02 12.95
N ARG A 541 -0.92 -15.42 13.72
CA ARG A 541 -1.11 -16.34 14.87
C ARG A 541 -1.94 -15.71 15.98
N VAL A 542 -1.72 -14.43 16.26
CA VAL A 542 -2.38 -13.70 17.36
C VAL A 542 -3.87 -13.52 17.12
N GLU A 543 -4.31 -13.30 15.87
CA GLU A 543 -5.73 -13.10 15.53
C GLU A 543 -6.39 -14.34 14.87
N GLY A 544 -5.77 -15.51 15.02
CA GLY A 544 -6.21 -16.80 14.45
C GLY A 544 -5.57 -17.10 13.10
N ASP A 545 -4.64 -18.05 13.05
CA ASP A 545 -3.81 -18.29 11.85
C ASP A 545 -4.65 -18.67 10.61
N PHE A 546 -4.20 -18.26 9.42
CA PHE A 546 -4.84 -18.57 8.14
C PHE A 546 -3.78 -18.90 7.08
N ASP A 547 -4.16 -19.68 6.07
CA ASP A 547 -3.23 -20.24 5.07
C ASP A 547 -2.86 -19.23 3.97
N TRP A 548 -2.20 -18.14 4.37
CA TRP A 548 -1.50 -17.24 3.45
C TRP A 548 -0.17 -17.85 2.98
N GLY A 549 0.31 -17.40 1.82
CA GLY A 549 1.58 -17.78 1.20
C GLY A 549 2.38 -16.58 0.67
N VAL A 550 3.49 -16.85 -0.01
CA VAL A 550 4.41 -15.84 -0.55
C VAL A 550 4.47 -15.93 -2.08
N ALA A 551 4.29 -14.80 -2.74
CA ALA A 551 4.46 -14.57 -4.17
C ALA A 551 5.71 -13.71 -4.36
N TYR A 552 6.84 -14.36 -4.64
CA TYR A 552 8.15 -13.73 -4.61
C TYR A 552 8.64 -13.41 -6.03
N HIS A 553 9.32 -12.28 -6.22
CA HIS A 553 9.80 -11.81 -7.52
C HIS A 553 11.34 -11.89 -7.56
N PRO A 554 11.95 -13.06 -7.85
CA PRO A 554 13.39 -13.29 -7.74
C PRO A 554 14.18 -12.74 -8.94
N TYR A 555 13.98 -11.46 -9.29
CA TYR A 555 14.79 -10.76 -10.29
C TYR A 555 16.27 -10.70 -9.89
N PRO A 556 17.20 -10.53 -10.85
CA PRO A 556 18.60 -10.33 -10.54
C PRO A 556 18.85 -9.02 -9.80
N GLN A 557 20.04 -8.90 -9.22
CA GLN A 557 20.50 -7.66 -8.59
C GLN A 557 20.41 -6.44 -9.52
N ASN A 558 20.76 -6.63 -10.80
CA ASN A 558 20.56 -5.63 -11.83
C ASN A 558 19.45 -6.09 -12.77
N LEU A 559 18.33 -5.36 -12.75
CA LEU A 559 17.15 -5.65 -13.57
C LEU A 559 17.44 -5.64 -15.09
N PHE A 560 18.55 -5.04 -15.53
CA PHE A 560 18.95 -4.99 -16.94
C PHE A 560 20.00 -6.04 -17.32
N GLU A 561 20.43 -6.90 -16.38
CA GLU A 561 21.46 -7.91 -16.63
C GLU A 561 20.93 -9.32 -16.37
N PRO A 562 20.80 -10.17 -17.41
CA PRO A 562 20.25 -11.51 -17.24
C PRO A 562 21.16 -12.52 -16.56
N ARG A 563 22.47 -12.26 -16.45
CA ARG A 563 23.46 -13.21 -15.92
C ARG A 563 23.50 -13.19 -14.38
N MET A 564 22.36 -13.43 -13.74
CA MET A 564 22.19 -13.42 -12.28
C MET A 564 23.15 -14.33 -11.50
N TRP A 565 23.71 -15.37 -12.14
CA TRP A 565 24.71 -16.24 -11.51
C TRP A 565 26.03 -15.49 -11.21
N LEU A 566 26.28 -14.36 -11.90
CA LEU A 566 27.44 -13.48 -11.68
C LEU A 566 27.19 -12.41 -10.61
N ASP A 567 25.96 -12.25 -10.11
CA ASP A 567 25.63 -11.24 -9.10
C ASP A 567 26.47 -11.41 -7.82
N ASP A 568 26.89 -10.33 -7.18
CA ASP A 568 27.78 -10.36 -6.01
C ASP A 568 27.08 -10.05 -4.68
N GLN A 569 25.91 -9.38 -4.71
CA GLN A 569 25.12 -9.11 -3.49
C GLN A 569 24.35 -10.33 -2.97
N PRO A 570 23.72 -11.19 -3.80
CA PRO A 570 22.98 -12.35 -3.30
C PRO A 570 23.96 -13.40 -2.74
N THR A 571 23.95 -13.58 -1.42
CA THR A 571 24.75 -14.60 -0.71
C THR A 571 23.85 -15.73 -0.22
N PHE A 572 24.44 -16.84 0.25
CA PHE A 572 23.69 -17.97 0.80
C PHE A 572 23.44 -17.84 2.31
N GLU A 573 23.74 -16.68 2.90
CA GLU A 573 23.53 -16.41 4.33
C GLU A 573 22.10 -15.89 4.61
N PRO A 574 21.54 -16.13 5.81
CA PRO A 574 20.19 -15.70 6.17
C PRO A 574 19.95 -14.18 6.11
N ASP A 575 21.02 -13.39 6.19
CA ASP A 575 21.03 -11.92 6.18
C ASP A 575 21.41 -11.33 4.82
N THR A 576 21.43 -12.13 3.75
CA THR A 576 21.66 -11.66 2.37
C THR A 576 20.78 -10.46 2.01
N PRO A 577 21.30 -9.40 1.36
CA PRO A 577 20.51 -8.22 1.01
C PRO A 577 19.42 -8.54 -0.03
N LEU A 578 19.69 -9.50 -0.91
CA LEU A 578 18.81 -9.91 -2.01
C LEU A 578 18.62 -11.43 -2.00
N ILE A 579 17.43 -11.88 -2.37
CA ILE A 579 17.17 -13.24 -2.80
C ILE A 579 16.76 -13.20 -4.27
N THR A 580 17.57 -13.83 -5.11
CA THR A 580 17.32 -13.98 -6.53
C THR A 580 17.24 -15.47 -6.85
N MET A 581 17.11 -15.81 -8.13
CA MET A 581 17.21 -17.22 -8.54
C MET A 581 18.59 -17.85 -8.21
N LYS A 582 19.65 -17.06 -7.94
CA LYS A 582 20.99 -17.56 -7.57
C LYS A 582 21.03 -18.25 -6.21
N ASN A 583 20.25 -17.77 -5.24
CA ASN A 583 20.31 -18.15 -3.82
C ASN A 583 18.92 -18.42 -3.23
N LEU A 584 17.97 -18.87 -4.05
CA LEU A 584 16.56 -19.07 -3.67
C LEU A 584 16.37 -20.00 -2.46
N GLU A 585 17.32 -20.90 -2.19
CA GLU A 585 17.32 -21.75 -0.99
C GLU A 585 17.34 -21.00 0.33
N VAL A 586 17.77 -19.73 0.36
CA VAL A 586 17.65 -18.88 1.55
C VAL A 586 16.18 -18.68 1.91
N LEU A 587 15.33 -18.36 0.93
CA LEU A 587 13.89 -18.18 1.13
C LEU A 587 13.23 -19.51 1.54
N ILE A 588 13.61 -20.62 0.91
CA ILE A 588 13.07 -21.94 1.25
C ILE A 588 13.38 -22.30 2.71
N ARG A 589 14.66 -22.17 3.12
CA ARG A 589 15.07 -22.45 4.51
C ARG A 589 14.36 -21.55 5.52
N PHE A 590 14.15 -20.27 5.17
CA PHE A 590 13.39 -19.34 6.01
C PHE A 590 11.92 -19.79 6.16
N MET A 591 11.27 -20.14 5.06
CA MET A 591 9.86 -20.57 5.04
C MET A 591 9.62 -21.94 5.70
N GLU A 592 10.65 -22.78 5.82
CA GLU A 592 10.59 -24.07 6.51
C GLU A 592 10.66 -23.97 8.05
N GLN A 593 11.00 -22.80 8.59
CA GLN A 593 11.05 -22.58 10.03
C GLN A 593 9.66 -22.81 10.67
N PRO A 594 9.59 -23.37 11.90
CA PRO A 594 8.31 -23.59 12.58
C PRO A 594 7.47 -22.33 12.73
N SER A 595 8.11 -21.17 12.91
CA SER A 595 7.46 -19.86 12.99
C SER A 595 6.80 -19.45 11.68
N MET A 596 7.32 -19.86 10.51
CA MET A 596 6.78 -19.48 9.20
C MET A 596 5.74 -20.46 8.65
N LYS A 597 5.62 -21.65 9.24
CA LYS A 597 4.64 -22.66 8.82
C LYS A 597 3.22 -22.30 9.25
N TYR A 598 2.24 -22.59 8.38
CA TYR A 598 0.83 -22.53 8.73
C TYR A 598 0.51 -23.54 9.83
N GLU A 599 -0.10 -23.06 10.91
CA GLU A 599 -0.31 -23.78 12.17
C GLU A 599 0.97 -24.45 12.72
N GLN A 600 2.14 -23.92 12.37
CA GLN A 600 3.45 -24.52 12.70
C GLN A 600 3.65 -25.96 12.17
N LYS A 601 2.80 -26.43 11.25
CA LYS A 601 2.79 -27.80 10.73
C LYS A 601 3.21 -27.89 9.27
N ARG A 602 2.63 -27.04 8.42
CA ARG A 602 2.79 -27.13 6.96
C ARG A 602 3.44 -25.86 6.42
N MET A 603 4.39 -26.03 5.49
CA MET A 603 4.95 -24.90 4.75
C MET A 603 3.84 -24.13 4.02
N ARG A 604 3.84 -22.81 4.18
CA ARG A 604 2.94 -21.92 3.46
C ARG A 604 3.22 -22.01 1.96
N GLY A 605 2.23 -21.69 1.14
CA GLY A 605 2.41 -21.69 -0.32
C GLY A 605 3.53 -20.73 -0.72
N LEU A 606 4.39 -21.15 -1.65
CA LEU A 606 5.41 -20.30 -2.28
C LEU A 606 5.23 -20.36 -3.79
N ILE A 607 5.10 -19.21 -4.42
CA ILE A 607 5.09 -19.05 -5.88
C ILE A 607 6.13 -18.00 -6.27
N LEU A 608 6.80 -18.23 -7.40
CA LEU A 608 7.62 -17.21 -8.04
C LEU A 608 6.72 -16.54 -9.08
N SER A 609 6.07 -15.44 -8.69
CA SER A 609 4.97 -14.85 -9.47
C SER A 609 5.46 -14.01 -10.66
N GLU A 610 6.65 -13.44 -10.57
CA GLU A 610 7.24 -12.64 -11.65
C GLU A 610 8.75 -12.87 -11.72
N GLN A 611 9.23 -13.12 -12.94
CA GLN A 611 10.64 -13.21 -13.30
C GLN A 611 10.71 -13.12 -14.83
N GLY A 612 11.70 -12.41 -15.38
CA GLY A 612 11.85 -12.26 -16.83
C GLY A 612 12.91 -11.23 -17.22
N PHE A 613 13.10 -11.07 -18.54
CA PHE A 613 13.98 -10.09 -19.19
C PHE A 613 13.36 -9.57 -20.48
#